data_AF-A0A940EZR1-F1
#
_entry.id   AF-A0A940EZR1-F1
#
_cell.length_a   1.000
_cell.length_b   1.000
_cell.length_c   1.000
_cell.angle_alpha   90.00
_cell.angle_beta   90.00
_cell.angle_gamma   90.00
#
_symmetry.space_group_name_H-M   'P 1'
#
loop_
_entity.id
_entity.type
_entity.pdbx_description
1 polymer ?
#
loop_
_entity_poly.entity_id
_entity_poly.type
_entity_poly.pdbx_seq_one_letter_code
_entity_poly.pdbx_strand_id
1 'polypeptide(L)'
;MDSGTRRSGRIGIAIGDPNGIGAEIAIKAACALHAARGMRSVLIGEAFIVDALCARLELPAQAREAFEVYDAGALAHHDWTPGTVTAAAGAATAAYVREAIHLLHAGRIDAICAAPHSETAVNAAGIPFDGYGGLVADTLGLPRDQAFLMLEAKGLRVVHCTLHESVAHAVQRITPALVVAAADAARRTLLRMGFATPRLCVLGINPHAGENGLFGSEDERATRPAVEAMKARGWQVEGPVGADLALSERAFDAYVAMLHDQGHIATKMLSPKGATALVAGLPLLFASVGHGAAFNIAGQGVADAAGLSDTLFLLADAVARQSP
;
A
#
# COMPACT_ATOMS: atom_id res chain seq x y z
N MET A 1 -35.35 20.79 0.43
CA MET A 1 -34.01 21.07 0.96
C MET A 1 -33.63 19.84 1.75
N ASP A 2 -33.13 18.84 1.03
CA ASP A 2 -32.62 17.63 1.64
C ASP A 2 -31.24 18.00 2.19
N SER A 3 -31.14 18.17 3.51
CA SER A 3 -29.88 18.36 4.20
C SER A 3 -29.12 17.05 4.10
N GLY A 4 -28.52 16.80 2.93
CA GLY A 4 -27.79 15.58 2.60
C GLY A 4 -26.73 15.34 3.65
N THR A 5 -27.03 14.46 4.60
CA THR A 5 -26.07 13.94 5.57
C THR A 5 -24.95 13.29 4.76
N ARG A 6 -23.85 14.03 4.64
CA ARG A 6 -22.66 13.64 3.88
C ARG A 6 -22.20 12.27 4.37
N ARG A 7 -22.00 11.33 3.45
CA ARG A 7 -21.47 10.01 3.79
C ARG A 7 -20.07 10.20 4.39
N SER A 8 -19.89 9.81 5.65
CA SER A 8 -18.56 9.67 6.25
C SER A 8 -17.74 8.71 5.39
N GLY A 9 -16.49 9.06 5.07
CA GLY A 9 -15.61 8.23 4.25
C GLY A 9 -15.52 6.80 4.80
N ARG A 10 -15.40 5.81 3.91
CA ARG A 10 -15.34 4.38 4.27
C ARG A 10 -14.12 3.73 3.66
N ILE A 11 -13.39 2.95 4.45
CA ILE A 11 -12.24 2.17 3.98
C ILE A 11 -12.65 0.70 3.92
N GLY A 12 -12.43 0.05 2.78
CA GLY A 12 -12.55 -1.39 2.65
C GLY A 12 -11.27 -2.08 3.11
N ILE A 13 -11.38 -3.09 3.94
CA ILE A 13 -10.26 -3.89 4.43
C ILE A 13 -10.39 -5.30 3.88
N ALA A 14 -9.62 -5.64 2.84
CA ALA A 14 -9.51 -7.03 2.41
C ALA A 14 -8.72 -7.80 3.47
N ILE A 15 -9.31 -8.84 4.06
CA ILE A 15 -8.75 -9.51 5.25
C ILE A 15 -7.47 -10.33 4.98
N GLY A 16 -7.00 -10.35 3.73
CA GLY A 16 -5.77 -11.02 3.33
C GLY A 16 -5.92 -12.55 3.29
N ASP A 17 -4.85 -13.26 3.65
CA ASP A 17 -4.89 -14.71 3.78
C ASP A 17 -5.80 -15.11 4.95
N PRO A 18 -6.91 -15.84 4.71
CA PRO A 18 -7.86 -16.21 5.75
C PRO A 18 -7.28 -17.17 6.81
N ASN A 19 -6.20 -17.88 6.48
CA ASN A 19 -5.48 -18.75 7.41
C ASN A 19 -4.32 -18.01 8.10
N GLY A 20 -4.06 -16.75 7.76
CA GLY A 20 -3.09 -15.88 8.41
C GLY A 20 -3.68 -15.03 9.54
N ILE A 21 -2.89 -14.06 10.00
CA ILE A 21 -3.30 -13.07 11.01
C ILE A 21 -4.20 -11.95 10.45
N GLY A 22 -4.39 -11.87 9.14
CA GLY A 22 -4.95 -10.70 8.48
C GLY A 22 -6.32 -10.28 9.02
N ALA A 23 -7.22 -11.24 9.23
CA ALA A 23 -8.55 -10.98 9.79
C ALA A 23 -8.51 -10.46 11.24
N GLU A 24 -7.65 -10.99 12.12
CA GLU A 24 -7.60 -10.52 13.52
C GLU A 24 -7.08 -9.08 13.62
N ILE A 25 -6.07 -8.73 12.81
CA ILE A 25 -5.52 -7.38 12.81
C ILE A 25 -6.44 -6.40 12.09
N ALA A 26 -7.19 -6.85 11.07
CA ALA A 26 -8.20 -6.04 10.40
C ALA A 26 -9.32 -5.61 11.37
N ILE A 27 -9.79 -6.54 12.20
CA ILE A 27 -10.79 -6.25 13.25
C ILE A 27 -10.24 -5.24 14.25
N LYS A 28 -9.05 -5.51 14.82
CA LYS A 28 -8.39 -4.62 15.79
C LYS A 28 -8.17 -3.21 15.21
N ALA A 29 -7.67 -3.13 13.98
CA ALA A 29 -7.38 -1.86 13.31
C ALA A 29 -8.66 -1.09 12.95
N ALA A 30 -9.74 -1.78 12.54
CA ALA A 30 -11.03 -1.14 12.30
C ALA A 30 -11.61 -0.53 13.59
N CYS A 31 -11.53 -1.25 14.72
CA CYS A 31 -11.91 -0.72 16.03
C CYS A 31 -11.08 0.51 16.42
N ALA A 32 -9.77 0.46 16.22
CA ALA A 32 -8.89 1.59 16.50
C ALA A 32 -9.22 2.82 15.62
N LEU A 33 -9.48 2.60 14.32
CA LEU A 33 -9.88 3.65 13.40
C LEU A 33 -11.20 4.31 13.84
N HIS A 34 -12.20 3.50 14.16
CA HIS A 34 -13.49 3.99 14.62
C HIS A 34 -13.36 4.79 15.93
N ALA A 35 -12.60 4.30 16.90
CA ALA A 35 -12.38 5.01 18.16
C ALA A 35 -11.66 6.35 17.97
N ALA A 36 -10.66 6.42 17.08
CA ALA A 36 -9.86 7.62 16.87
C ALA A 36 -10.46 8.65 15.88
N ARG A 37 -11.33 8.22 14.96
CA ARG A 37 -11.83 9.06 13.85
C ARG A 37 -13.34 8.98 13.61
N GLY A 38 -14.07 8.11 14.33
CA GLY A 38 -15.49 7.85 14.07
C GLY A 38 -15.76 7.19 12.71
N MET A 39 -14.72 6.80 11.98
CA MET A 39 -14.81 6.23 10.64
C MET A 39 -15.12 4.74 10.74
N ARG A 40 -16.10 4.26 9.96
CA ARG A 40 -16.45 2.84 9.87
C ARG A 40 -15.75 2.19 8.69
N SER A 41 -15.27 0.98 8.88
CA SER A 41 -14.64 0.17 7.83
C SER A 41 -15.62 -0.85 7.24
N VAL A 42 -15.28 -1.42 6.08
CA VAL A 42 -15.94 -2.60 5.53
C VAL A 42 -14.90 -3.72 5.49
N LEU A 43 -15.03 -4.74 6.33
CA LEU A 43 -14.19 -5.93 6.27
C LEU A 43 -14.67 -6.81 5.12
N ILE A 44 -13.77 -7.15 4.20
CA ILE A 44 -14.07 -7.87 2.96
C ILE A 44 -13.37 -9.22 3.05
N GLY A 45 -14.18 -10.27 3.21
CA GLY A 45 -13.71 -11.61 3.56
C GLY A 45 -14.89 -12.50 3.92
N GLU A 46 -14.65 -13.57 4.68
CA GLU A 46 -15.74 -14.45 5.12
C GLU A 46 -16.33 -14.01 6.46
N ALA A 47 -17.67 -13.92 6.52
CA ALA A 47 -18.37 -13.54 7.74
C ALA A 47 -18.08 -14.48 8.93
N PHE A 48 -18.03 -15.80 8.68
CA PHE A 48 -17.80 -16.79 9.73
C PHE A 48 -16.41 -16.67 10.38
N ILE A 49 -15.39 -16.25 9.61
CA ILE A 49 -14.03 -16.00 10.13
C ILE A 49 -14.04 -14.78 11.05
N VAL A 50 -14.67 -13.69 10.60
CA VAL A 50 -14.76 -12.45 11.39
C VAL A 50 -15.52 -12.70 12.68
N ASP A 51 -16.64 -13.44 12.64
CA ASP A 51 -17.44 -13.78 13.82
C ASP A 51 -16.64 -14.62 14.83
N ALA A 52 -15.95 -15.66 14.36
CA ALA A 52 -15.12 -16.52 15.21
C ALA A 52 -13.98 -15.72 15.89
N LEU A 53 -13.33 -14.80 15.16
CA LEU A 53 -12.27 -13.97 15.71
C LEU A 53 -12.80 -12.88 16.65
N CYS A 54 -13.97 -12.30 16.39
CA CYS A 54 -14.61 -11.38 17.33
C CYS A 54 -14.87 -12.06 18.68
N ALA A 55 -15.35 -13.31 18.66
CA ALA A 55 -15.56 -14.11 19.87
C ALA A 55 -14.23 -14.42 20.56
N ARG A 56 -13.18 -14.79 19.80
CA ARG A 56 -11.83 -15.06 20.33
C ARG A 56 -11.20 -13.84 20.99
N LEU A 57 -11.43 -12.65 20.44
CA LEU A 57 -10.90 -11.38 20.93
C LEU A 57 -11.75 -10.79 22.08
N GLU A 58 -12.83 -11.45 22.49
CA GLU A 58 -13.75 -11.00 23.54
C GLU A 58 -14.23 -9.56 23.33
N LEU A 59 -14.50 -9.19 22.08
CA LEU A 59 -14.87 -7.83 21.74
C LEU A 59 -16.23 -7.46 22.33
N PRO A 60 -16.36 -6.26 22.93
CA PRO A 60 -17.66 -5.78 23.41
C PRO A 60 -18.61 -5.57 22.23
N ALA A 61 -19.92 -5.69 22.47
CA ALA A 61 -20.93 -5.58 21.41
C ALA A 61 -20.81 -4.28 20.60
N GLN A 62 -20.47 -3.16 21.27
CA GLN A 62 -20.27 -1.85 20.64
C GLN A 62 -19.09 -1.84 19.66
N ALA A 63 -18.08 -2.72 19.82
CA ALA A 63 -16.96 -2.80 18.88
C ALA A 63 -17.42 -3.23 17.48
N ARG A 64 -18.56 -3.92 17.36
CA ARG A 64 -19.14 -4.26 16.05
C ARG A 64 -19.68 -3.05 15.29
N GLU A 65 -19.87 -1.90 15.94
CA GLU A 65 -20.24 -0.66 15.25
C GLU A 65 -19.08 -0.11 14.40
N ALA A 66 -17.83 -0.51 14.71
CA ALA A 66 -16.64 -0.04 14.01
C ALA A 66 -16.55 -0.50 12.55
N PHE A 67 -17.25 -1.59 12.18
CA PHE A 67 -17.18 -2.13 10.84
C PHE A 67 -18.50 -2.76 10.35
N GLU A 68 -18.58 -2.93 9.04
CA GLU A 68 -19.52 -3.80 8.33
C GLU A 68 -18.72 -4.99 7.81
N VAL A 69 -19.34 -6.17 7.68
CA VAL A 69 -18.71 -7.32 7.00
C VAL A 69 -19.38 -7.51 5.65
N TYR A 70 -18.58 -7.50 4.59
CA TYR A 70 -18.98 -7.92 3.26
C TYR A 70 -18.53 -9.37 3.08
N ASP A 71 -19.50 -10.29 3.12
CA ASP A 71 -19.27 -11.72 2.96
C ASP A 71 -18.96 -12.04 1.50
N ALA A 72 -17.70 -12.39 1.22
CA ALA A 72 -17.22 -12.63 -0.14
C ALA A 72 -17.60 -14.01 -0.67
N GLY A 73 -17.86 -14.99 0.20
CA GLY A 73 -18.23 -16.35 -0.18
C GLY A 73 -17.14 -17.06 -1.02
N ALA A 74 -15.88 -16.74 -0.79
CA ALA A 74 -14.74 -17.23 -1.56
C ALA A 74 -14.02 -18.42 -0.89
N LEU A 75 -14.30 -18.69 0.39
CA LEU A 75 -13.74 -19.82 1.14
C LEU A 75 -14.85 -20.57 1.89
N ALA A 76 -14.88 -21.90 1.74
CA ALA A 76 -15.81 -22.71 2.53
C ALA A 76 -15.37 -22.82 3.99
N HIS A 77 -16.34 -22.97 4.91
CA HIS A 77 -16.06 -23.07 6.35
C HIS A 77 -15.08 -24.21 6.71
N HIS A 78 -15.10 -25.34 5.98
CA HIS A 78 -14.20 -26.46 6.25
C HIS A 78 -12.76 -26.23 5.73
N ASP A 79 -12.56 -25.25 4.85
CA ASP A 79 -11.24 -24.89 4.31
C ASP A 79 -10.54 -23.82 5.17
N TRP A 80 -11.22 -23.27 6.18
CA TRP A 80 -10.61 -22.36 7.13
C TRP A 80 -9.77 -23.13 8.15
N THR A 81 -8.47 -23.12 7.93
CA THR A 81 -7.47 -23.85 8.71
C THR A 81 -6.36 -22.89 9.16
N PRO A 82 -6.61 -22.05 10.19
CA PRO A 82 -5.63 -21.08 10.69
C PRO A 82 -4.24 -21.68 10.91
N GLY A 83 -3.22 -20.98 10.43
CA GLY A 83 -1.82 -21.38 10.53
C GLY A 83 -1.32 -22.32 9.43
N THR A 84 -2.13 -22.58 8.41
CA THR A 84 -1.74 -23.45 7.29
C THR A 84 -1.82 -22.73 5.95
N VAL A 85 -0.80 -22.94 5.12
CA VAL A 85 -0.75 -22.43 3.74
C VAL A 85 -1.58 -23.36 2.85
N THR A 86 -2.63 -22.85 2.22
CA THR A 86 -3.49 -23.64 1.33
C THR A 86 -3.80 -22.87 0.04
N ALA A 87 -4.01 -23.60 -1.07
CA ALA A 87 -4.41 -23.00 -2.33
C ALA A 87 -5.80 -22.32 -2.24
N ALA A 88 -6.73 -22.88 -1.46
CA ALA A 88 -8.05 -22.28 -1.23
C ALA A 88 -7.94 -20.91 -0.56
N ALA A 89 -7.08 -20.76 0.46
CA ALA A 89 -6.80 -19.47 1.11
C ALA A 89 -6.15 -18.47 0.15
N GLY A 90 -5.28 -18.93 -0.73
CA GLY A 90 -4.69 -18.12 -1.80
C GLY A 90 -5.70 -17.59 -2.82
N ALA A 91 -6.60 -18.46 -3.29
CA ALA A 91 -7.70 -18.07 -4.18
C ALA A 91 -8.62 -17.05 -3.51
N ALA A 92 -8.97 -17.28 -2.24
CA ALA A 92 -9.81 -16.38 -1.46
C ALA A 92 -9.15 -15.00 -1.27
N THR A 93 -7.84 -14.95 -0.99
CA THR A 93 -7.08 -13.69 -0.90
C THR A 93 -7.23 -12.84 -2.16
N ALA A 94 -7.09 -13.46 -3.34
CA ALA A 94 -7.25 -12.76 -4.61
C ALA A 94 -8.71 -12.32 -4.83
N ALA A 95 -9.69 -13.15 -4.45
CA ALA A 95 -11.10 -12.81 -4.53
C ALA A 95 -11.46 -11.60 -3.64
N TYR A 96 -10.96 -11.52 -2.41
CA TYR A 96 -11.22 -10.39 -1.51
C TYR A 96 -10.72 -9.06 -2.08
N VAL A 97 -9.56 -9.05 -2.74
CA VAL A 97 -9.05 -7.86 -3.43
C VAL A 97 -9.94 -7.47 -4.62
N ARG A 98 -10.40 -8.44 -5.42
CA ARG A 98 -11.32 -8.19 -6.54
C ARG A 98 -12.65 -7.61 -6.05
N GLU A 99 -13.22 -8.17 -4.99
CA GLU A 99 -14.44 -7.65 -4.36
C GLU A 99 -14.22 -6.26 -3.76
N ALA A 100 -13.06 -5.99 -3.15
CA ALA A 100 -12.74 -4.64 -2.68
C ALA A 100 -12.71 -3.61 -3.82
N ILE A 101 -12.11 -3.96 -4.95
CA ILE A 101 -12.10 -3.09 -6.13
C ILE A 101 -13.52 -2.90 -6.68
N HIS A 102 -14.33 -3.96 -6.70
CA HIS A 102 -15.74 -3.87 -7.10
C HIS A 102 -16.54 -2.92 -6.19
N LEU A 103 -16.40 -3.05 -4.87
CA LEU A 103 -17.04 -2.16 -3.90
C LEU A 103 -16.57 -0.71 -4.04
N LEU A 104 -15.29 -0.49 -4.33
CA LEU A 104 -14.75 0.85 -4.59
C LEU A 104 -15.41 1.47 -5.83
N HIS A 105 -15.49 0.73 -6.95
CA HIS A 105 -16.14 1.21 -8.17
C HIS A 105 -17.65 1.43 -8.00
N ALA A 106 -18.31 0.63 -7.16
CA ALA A 106 -19.71 0.83 -6.78
C ALA A 106 -19.92 2.01 -5.81
N GLY A 107 -18.85 2.73 -5.45
CA GLY A 107 -18.91 3.85 -4.51
C GLY A 107 -19.28 3.42 -3.09
N ARG A 108 -19.08 2.15 -2.72
CA ARG A 108 -19.39 1.62 -1.37
C ARG A 108 -18.26 1.89 -0.38
N ILE A 109 -17.04 2.01 -0.86
CA ILE A 109 -15.83 2.42 -0.11
C ILE A 109 -15.07 3.48 -0.91
N ASP A 110 -14.13 4.17 -0.28
CA ASP A 110 -13.35 5.28 -0.86
C ASP A 110 -11.84 4.96 -0.97
N ALA A 111 -11.37 3.97 -0.23
CA ALA A 111 -10.00 3.45 -0.29
C ALA A 111 -9.96 1.96 0.13
N ILE A 112 -8.90 1.26 -0.26
CA ILE A 112 -8.69 -0.16 0.05
C ILE A 112 -7.41 -0.33 0.88
N CYS A 113 -7.53 -1.08 1.96
CA CYS A 113 -6.41 -1.59 2.74
C CYS A 113 -6.43 -3.12 2.66
N ALA A 114 -5.38 -3.74 2.16
CA ALA A 114 -5.25 -5.19 2.17
C ALA A 114 -4.38 -5.63 3.35
N ALA A 115 -4.90 -6.58 4.14
CA ALA A 115 -4.14 -7.23 5.19
C ALA A 115 -3.09 -8.21 4.58
N PRO A 116 -2.17 -8.77 5.38
CA PRO A 116 -1.11 -9.65 4.90
C PRO A 116 -1.61 -10.85 4.10
N HIS A 117 -0.81 -11.25 3.12
CA HIS A 117 -1.05 -12.41 2.28
C HIS A 117 0.08 -13.44 2.42
N SER A 118 -0.10 -14.58 1.75
CA SER A 118 0.94 -15.56 1.47
C SER A 118 1.11 -15.71 -0.03
N GLU A 119 2.26 -15.26 -0.57
CA GLU A 119 2.57 -15.43 -1.98
C GLU A 119 2.54 -16.91 -2.38
N THR A 120 3.03 -17.79 -1.50
CA THR A 120 3.00 -19.24 -1.69
C THR A 120 1.56 -19.76 -1.83
N ALA A 121 0.64 -19.29 -0.99
CA ALA A 121 -0.77 -19.71 -1.06
C ALA A 121 -1.42 -19.27 -2.38
N VAL A 122 -1.21 -18.01 -2.77
CA VAL A 122 -1.81 -17.44 -3.99
C VAL A 122 -1.25 -18.11 -5.25
N ASN A 123 0.07 -18.35 -5.31
CA ASN A 123 0.67 -19.08 -6.44
C ASN A 123 0.22 -20.55 -6.48
N ALA A 124 0.05 -21.20 -5.32
CA ALA A 124 -0.50 -22.56 -5.27
C ALA A 124 -1.94 -22.66 -5.79
N ALA A 125 -2.68 -21.54 -5.80
CA ALA A 125 -4.00 -21.43 -6.44
C ALA A 125 -3.94 -21.25 -7.97
N GLY A 126 -2.74 -21.24 -8.56
CA GLY A 126 -2.53 -20.99 -10.00
C GLY A 126 -2.63 -19.53 -10.40
N ILE A 127 -2.54 -18.59 -9.45
CA ILE A 127 -2.60 -17.14 -9.70
C ILE A 127 -1.17 -16.57 -9.60
N PRO A 128 -0.56 -16.12 -10.72
CA PRO A 128 0.79 -15.55 -10.70
C PRO A 128 0.84 -14.29 -9.84
N PHE A 129 1.54 -14.36 -8.71
CA PHE A 129 1.47 -13.34 -7.67
C PHE A 129 2.84 -13.10 -7.01
N ASP A 130 3.29 -11.86 -7.05
CA ASP A 130 4.53 -11.34 -6.46
C ASP A 130 4.26 -10.19 -5.47
N GLY A 131 2.99 -10.07 -5.06
CA GLY A 131 2.46 -8.98 -4.25
C GLY A 131 1.18 -8.39 -4.85
N TYR A 132 0.57 -7.47 -4.10
CA TYR A 132 -0.71 -6.89 -4.49
C TYR A 132 -0.64 -6.00 -5.74
N GLY A 133 0.50 -5.38 -6.05
CA GLY A 133 0.62 -4.45 -7.17
C GLY A 133 0.20 -5.07 -8.51
N GLY A 134 0.75 -6.23 -8.84
CA GLY A 134 0.39 -6.97 -10.06
C GLY A 134 -1.07 -7.42 -10.06
N LEU A 135 -1.58 -7.94 -8.94
CA LEU A 135 -2.97 -8.38 -8.82
C LEU A 135 -3.96 -7.22 -9.03
N VAL A 136 -3.69 -6.05 -8.44
CA VAL A 136 -4.56 -4.87 -8.57
C VAL A 136 -4.51 -4.36 -10.01
N ALA A 137 -3.32 -4.28 -10.63
CA ALA A 137 -3.19 -3.88 -12.04
C ALA A 137 -3.97 -4.81 -12.98
N ASP A 138 -3.79 -6.14 -12.84
CA ASP A 138 -4.50 -7.13 -13.64
C ASP A 138 -6.03 -7.03 -13.46
N THR A 139 -6.47 -6.83 -12.22
CA THR A 139 -7.91 -6.70 -11.90
C THR A 139 -8.53 -5.46 -12.55
N LEU A 140 -7.74 -4.39 -12.71
CA LEU A 140 -8.15 -3.17 -13.40
C LEU A 140 -7.98 -3.24 -14.92
N GLY A 141 -7.41 -4.32 -15.46
CA GLY A 141 -7.06 -4.43 -16.88
C GLY A 141 -5.94 -3.47 -17.29
N LEU A 142 -5.04 -3.13 -16.36
CA LEU A 142 -3.91 -2.23 -16.58
C LEU A 142 -2.59 -3.01 -16.65
N PRO A 143 -1.59 -2.54 -17.42
CA PRO A 143 -0.26 -3.11 -17.41
C PRO A 143 0.37 -3.09 -16.01
N ARG A 144 0.96 -4.22 -15.58
CA ARG A 144 1.59 -4.36 -14.26
C ARG A 144 2.73 -3.37 -14.03
N ASP A 145 3.44 -2.96 -15.08
CA ASP A 145 4.54 -1.98 -15.03
C ASP A 145 4.07 -0.53 -14.77
N GLN A 146 2.76 -0.29 -14.68
CA GLN A 146 2.19 0.98 -14.20
C GLN A 146 1.98 1.02 -12.67
N ALA A 147 2.12 -0.12 -11.99
CA ALA A 147 2.00 -0.23 -10.54
C ALA A 147 3.39 -0.14 -9.88
N PHE A 148 3.60 0.88 -9.07
CA PHE A 148 4.86 1.11 -8.36
C PHE A 148 4.67 0.93 -6.85
N LEU A 149 5.67 0.41 -6.15
CA LEU A 149 5.67 0.42 -4.69
C LEU A 149 6.03 1.82 -4.19
N MET A 150 5.13 2.42 -3.43
CA MET A 150 5.43 3.60 -2.61
C MET A 150 5.33 3.24 -1.13
N LEU A 151 6.45 3.29 -0.43
CA LEU A 151 6.46 3.12 1.02
C LEU A 151 6.10 4.42 1.71
N GLU A 152 5.35 4.34 2.79
CA GLU A 152 5.07 5.46 3.68
C GLU A 152 5.39 5.08 5.14
N ALA A 153 6.15 5.94 5.81
CA ALA A 153 6.37 5.85 7.25
C ALA A 153 6.53 7.23 7.87
N LYS A 154 5.68 7.55 8.84
CA LYS A 154 5.73 8.78 9.65
C LYS A 154 5.82 10.06 8.80
N GLY A 155 5.18 10.07 7.63
CA GLY A 155 5.16 11.18 6.68
C GLY A 155 6.25 11.13 5.60
N LEU A 156 7.23 10.23 5.69
CA LEU A 156 8.17 9.98 4.59
C LEU A 156 7.49 9.09 3.56
N ARG A 157 7.42 9.50 2.29
CA ARG A 157 6.89 8.70 1.18
C ARG A 157 7.96 8.47 0.14
N VAL A 158 8.25 7.21 -0.20
CA VAL A 158 9.30 6.86 -1.16
C VAL A 158 8.76 5.89 -2.20
N VAL A 159 8.65 6.34 -3.46
CA VAL A 159 8.33 5.48 -4.61
C VAL A 159 9.61 4.90 -5.20
N HIS A 160 9.58 3.65 -5.63
CA HIS A 160 10.77 2.94 -6.11
C HIS A 160 10.73 2.72 -7.62
N CYS A 161 11.76 3.16 -8.34
CA CYS A 161 11.95 2.87 -9.77
C CYS A 161 12.27 1.39 -10.01
N THR A 162 13.07 0.79 -9.12
CA THR A 162 13.47 -0.62 -9.15
C THR A 162 13.24 -1.25 -7.76
N LEU A 163 12.94 -2.55 -7.73
CA LEU A 163 12.58 -3.27 -6.50
C LEU A 163 13.43 -4.54 -6.33
N HIS A 164 12.82 -5.72 -6.44
CA HIS A 164 13.45 -7.00 -6.11
C HIS A 164 14.35 -7.49 -7.26
N GLU A 165 15.52 -6.87 -7.42
CA GLU A 165 16.52 -7.24 -8.41
C GLU A 165 17.95 -6.90 -7.95
N SER A 166 18.97 -7.42 -8.66
CA SER A 166 20.36 -7.09 -8.33
C SER A 166 20.66 -5.62 -8.60
N VAL A 167 21.51 -5.00 -7.78
CA VAL A 167 21.90 -3.59 -7.95
C VAL A 167 22.44 -3.31 -9.36
N ALA A 168 23.27 -4.22 -9.90
CA ALA A 168 23.81 -4.08 -11.25
C ALA A 168 22.72 -4.06 -12.33
N HIS A 169 21.71 -4.94 -12.22
CA HIS A 169 20.60 -4.99 -13.16
C HIS A 169 19.66 -3.78 -13.00
N ALA A 170 19.39 -3.36 -11.76
CA ALA A 170 18.63 -2.15 -11.48
C ALA A 170 19.26 -0.92 -12.16
N VAL A 171 20.57 -0.71 -11.98
CA VAL A 171 21.31 0.40 -12.60
C VAL A 171 21.20 0.37 -14.13
N GLN A 172 21.27 -0.80 -14.76
CA GLN A 172 21.12 -0.93 -16.21
C GLN A 172 19.71 -0.62 -16.72
N ARG A 173 18.68 -0.88 -15.91
CA ARG A 173 17.27 -0.65 -16.28
C ARG A 173 16.79 0.78 -16.04
N ILE A 174 17.48 1.55 -15.22
CA ILE A 174 17.10 2.93 -14.91
C ILE A 174 17.31 3.81 -16.16
N THR A 175 16.21 4.30 -16.70
CA THR A 175 16.14 5.20 -17.85
C THR A 175 15.36 6.46 -17.48
N PRO A 176 15.49 7.58 -18.23
CA PRO A 176 14.66 8.75 -17.98
C PRO A 176 13.17 8.45 -17.98
N ALA A 177 12.72 7.58 -18.88
CA ALA A 177 11.31 7.18 -18.99
C ALA A 177 10.82 6.44 -17.74
N LEU A 178 11.62 5.52 -17.19
CA LEU A 178 11.28 4.80 -15.95
C LEU A 178 11.19 5.74 -14.75
N VAL A 179 12.15 6.68 -14.63
CA VAL A 179 12.14 7.68 -13.53
C VAL A 179 10.91 8.57 -13.62
N VAL A 180 10.56 9.05 -14.82
CA VAL A 180 9.34 9.83 -15.04
C VAL A 180 8.09 9.02 -14.72
N ALA A 181 8.04 7.73 -15.08
CA ALA A 181 6.91 6.86 -14.79
C ALA A 181 6.71 6.65 -13.27
N ALA A 182 7.78 6.38 -12.53
CA ALA A 182 7.72 6.26 -11.07
C ALA A 182 7.30 7.59 -10.40
N ALA A 183 7.85 8.72 -10.85
CA ALA A 183 7.48 10.04 -10.36
C ALA A 183 6.01 10.39 -10.68
N ASP A 184 5.51 10.03 -11.87
CA ASP A 184 4.10 10.19 -12.24
C ASP A 184 3.19 9.33 -11.37
N ALA A 185 3.58 8.09 -11.08
CA ALA A 185 2.87 7.19 -10.19
C ALA A 185 2.74 7.80 -8.77
N ALA A 186 3.83 8.33 -8.22
CA ALA A 186 3.80 9.06 -6.96
C ALA A 186 2.91 10.31 -7.04
N ARG A 187 3.06 11.16 -8.07
CA ARG A 187 2.25 12.37 -8.25
C ARG A 187 0.76 12.05 -8.29
N ARG A 188 0.33 11.07 -9.10
CA ARG A 188 -1.08 10.66 -9.25
C ARG A 188 -1.65 10.07 -7.96
N THR A 189 -0.81 9.41 -7.18
CA THR A 189 -1.17 8.88 -5.86
C THR A 189 -1.33 10.02 -4.85
N LEU A 190 -0.40 10.96 -4.79
CA LEU A 190 -0.49 12.14 -3.91
C LEU A 190 -1.69 13.03 -4.24
N LEU A 191 -2.00 13.25 -5.53
CA LEU A 191 -3.21 13.94 -5.95
C LEU A 191 -4.47 13.25 -5.41
N ARG A 192 -4.54 11.91 -5.50
CA ARG A 192 -5.62 11.13 -4.87
C ARG A 192 -5.59 11.23 -3.35
N MET A 193 -4.43 11.37 -2.73
CA MET A 193 -4.34 11.59 -1.29
C MET A 193 -4.71 13.01 -0.85
N GLY A 194 -5.11 13.89 -1.78
CA GLY A 194 -5.55 15.26 -1.51
C GLY A 194 -4.44 16.32 -1.53
N PHE A 195 -3.25 16.00 -2.06
CA PHE A 195 -2.19 16.99 -2.25
C PHE A 195 -2.45 17.76 -3.55
N ALA A 196 -2.87 19.03 -3.46
CA ALA A 196 -3.23 19.84 -4.63
C ALA A 196 -2.04 20.06 -5.58
N THR A 197 -0.85 20.28 -5.03
CA THR A 197 0.38 20.53 -5.81
C THR A 197 1.53 19.68 -5.25
N PRO A 198 1.60 18.38 -5.60
CA PRO A 198 2.61 17.47 -5.03
C PRO A 198 4.04 17.92 -5.35
N ARG A 199 4.87 18.05 -4.31
CA ARG A 199 6.31 18.33 -4.41
C ARG A 199 7.12 17.04 -4.36
N LEU A 200 7.86 16.77 -5.42
CA LEU A 200 8.65 15.55 -5.57
C LEU A 200 10.15 15.82 -5.50
N CYS A 201 10.92 14.89 -4.95
CA CYS A 201 12.38 14.89 -5.04
C CYS A 201 12.86 13.61 -5.73
N VAL A 202 13.63 13.76 -6.81
CA VAL A 202 14.30 12.64 -7.47
C VAL A 202 15.65 12.42 -6.80
N LEU A 203 15.90 11.20 -6.32
CA LEU A 203 17.17 10.83 -5.73
C LEU A 203 18.19 10.49 -6.83
N GLY A 204 19.46 10.76 -6.55
CA GLY A 204 20.56 10.30 -7.39
C GLY A 204 20.73 8.78 -7.33
N ILE A 205 21.32 8.21 -8.39
CA ILE A 205 21.76 6.81 -8.43
C ILE A 205 23.07 6.68 -7.67
N ASN A 206 24.02 7.59 -7.94
CA ASN A 206 25.35 7.59 -7.35
C ASN A 206 25.42 8.45 -6.08
N PRO A 207 26.46 8.28 -5.24
CA PRO A 207 26.77 9.23 -4.18
C PRO A 207 26.79 10.66 -4.71
N HIS A 208 26.21 11.60 -3.95
CA HIS A 208 26.12 13.01 -4.32
C HIS A 208 25.50 13.26 -5.72
N ALA A 209 24.63 12.36 -6.19
CA ALA A 209 24.04 12.40 -7.53
C ALA A 209 25.11 12.51 -8.65
N GLY A 210 26.24 11.81 -8.47
CA GLY A 210 27.30 11.69 -9.46
C GLY A 210 28.38 12.77 -9.38
N GLU A 211 28.20 13.83 -8.59
CA GLU A 211 29.19 14.92 -8.39
C GLU A 211 29.77 15.43 -9.73
N ASN A 212 28.89 15.90 -10.62
CA ASN A 212 29.23 16.35 -11.99
C ASN A 212 30.00 15.30 -12.82
N GLY A 213 29.67 14.02 -12.63
CA GLY A 213 30.26 12.90 -13.35
C GLY A 213 31.47 12.26 -12.66
N LEU A 214 31.96 12.83 -11.55
CA LEU A 214 33.10 12.27 -10.81
C LEU A 214 32.82 10.90 -10.20
N PHE A 215 31.58 10.64 -9.78
CA PHE A 215 31.17 9.39 -9.12
C PHE A 215 30.31 8.47 -10.00
N GLY A 216 30.21 8.77 -11.29
CA GLY A 216 29.40 8.01 -12.24
C GLY A 216 28.59 8.92 -13.16
N SER A 217 28.19 8.38 -14.31
CA SER A 217 27.48 9.12 -15.36
C SER A 217 26.01 8.71 -15.49
N GLU A 218 25.55 7.77 -14.67
CA GLU A 218 24.18 7.24 -14.66
C GLU A 218 23.17 8.37 -14.38
N ASP A 219 23.49 9.28 -13.47
CA ASP A 219 22.63 10.42 -13.13
C ASP A 219 22.43 11.39 -14.31
N GLU A 220 23.53 11.75 -14.99
CA GLU A 220 23.49 12.58 -16.19
C GLU A 220 22.72 11.91 -17.34
N ARG A 221 22.75 10.57 -17.42
CA ARG A 221 22.06 9.81 -18.46
C ARG A 221 20.59 9.54 -18.14
N ALA A 222 20.20 9.46 -16.88
CA ALA A 222 18.87 8.98 -16.47
C ALA A 222 18.09 9.96 -15.58
N THR A 223 18.60 10.31 -14.41
CA THR A 223 17.84 11.08 -13.40
C THR A 223 17.75 12.56 -13.74
N ARG A 224 18.83 13.19 -14.22
CA ARG A 224 18.84 14.60 -14.62
C ARG A 224 17.91 14.88 -15.82
N PRO A 225 17.96 14.12 -16.93
CA PRO A 225 17.03 14.32 -18.04
C PRO A 225 15.57 14.08 -17.63
N ALA A 226 15.30 13.15 -16.72
CA ALA A 226 13.95 12.92 -16.19
C ALA A 226 13.43 14.14 -15.41
N VAL A 227 14.25 14.72 -14.54
CA VAL A 227 13.89 15.93 -13.79
C VAL A 227 13.63 17.10 -14.73
N GLU A 228 14.50 17.33 -15.70
CA GLU A 228 14.31 18.38 -16.72
C GLU A 228 13.00 18.19 -17.50
N ALA A 229 12.72 16.97 -17.94
CA ALA A 229 11.48 16.64 -18.64
C ALA A 229 10.23 16.88 -17.78
N MET A 230 10.27 16.58 -16.48
CA MET A 230 9.17 16.83 -15.55
C MET A 230 9.00 18.32 -15.24
N LYS A 231 10.10 19.07 -15.07
CA LYS A 231 10.07 20.54 -14.92
C LYS A 231 9.49 21.22 -16.15
N ALA A 232 9.85 20.77 -17.35
CA ALA A 232 9.29 21.28 -18.61
C ALA A 232 7.76 21.05 -18.72
N ARG A 233 7.21 20.05 -18.01
CA ARG A 233 5.77 19.80 -17.87
C ARG A 233 5.12 20.59 -16.73
N GLY A 234 5.86 21.45 -16.03
CA GLY A 234 5.38 22.27 -14.92
C GLY A 234 5.23 21.53 -13.59
N TRP A 235 5.83 20.34 -13.43
CA TRP A 235 5.75 19.62 -12.16
C TRP A 235 6.64 20.27 -11.10
N GLN A 236 6.18 20.26 -9.85
CA GLN A 236 7.00 20.68 -8.69
C GLN A 236 7.97 19.55 -8.34
N VAL A 237 9.10 19.52 -9.02
CA VAL A 237 10.12 18.48 -8.82
C VAL A 237 11.51 19.06 -8.70
N GLU A 238 12.28 18.52 -7.75
CA GLU A 238 13.69 18.86 -7.53
C GLU A 238 14.58 17.61 -7.68
N GLY A 239 15.86 17.85 -7.94
CA GLY A 239 16.89 16.82 -8.09
C GLY A 239 17.59 16.76 -9.46
N PRO A 240 18.37 15.69 -9.71
CA PRO A 240 18.71 14.65 -8.74
C PRO A 240 19.49 15.22 -7.55
N VAL A 241 19.18 14.75 -6.33
CA VAL A 241 19.89 15.12 -5.09
C VAL A 241 20.51 13.87 -4.47
N GLY A 242 21.63 14.01 -3.75
CA GLY A 242 22.18 12.96 -2.90
C GLY A 242 21.11 12.42 -1.94
N ALA A 243 20.97 11.09 -1.89
CA ALA A 243 19.86 10.44 -1.21
C ALA A 243 19.91 10.59 0.31
N ASP A 244 21.10 10.58 0.88
CA ASP A 244 21.37 10.80 2.30
C ASP A 244 20.88 12.19 2.77
N LEU A 245 21.22 13.24 2.02
CA LEU A 245 20.75 14.60 2.29
C LEU A 245 19.24 14.71 2.14
N ALA A 246 18.71 14.30 0.98
CA ALA A 246 17.29 14.46 0.66
C ALA A 246 16.37 13.71 1.65
N LEU A 247 16.73 12.47 2.01
CA LEU A 247 15.93 11.63 2.91
C LEU A 247 16.09 12.01 4.39
N SER A 248 17.17 12.69 4.78
CA SER A 248 17.34 13.21 6.15
C SER A 248 16.56 14.51 6.36
N GLU A 249 16.53 15.40 5.37
CA GLU A 249 15.81 16.69 5.46
C GLU A 249 14.28 16.55 5.37
N ARG A 250 13.78 15.55 4.61
CA ARG A 250 12.34 15.23 4.52
C ARG A 250 11.44 16.42 4.09
N ALA A 251 11.98 17.33 3.27
CA ALA A 251 11.35 18.56 2.81
C ALA A 251 10.31 18.42 1.66
N PHE A 252 10.07 17.22 1.13
CA PHE A 252 9.19 16.96 -0.02
C PHE A 252 8.03 16.01 0.32
N ASP A 253 6.96 16.04 -0.48
CA ASP A 253 5.78 15.20 -0.25
C ASP A 253 6.03 13.73 -0.61
N ALA A 254 6.89 13.47 -1.60
CA ALA A 254 7.42 12.15 -1.92
C ALA A 254 8.81 12.20 -2.59
N TYR A 255 9.52 11.09 -2.46
CA TYR A 255 10.86 10.85 -2.98
C TYR A 255 10.83 9.72 -3.99
N VAL A 256 11.57 9.88 -5.09
CA VAL A 256 11.71 8.87 -6.14
C VAL A 256 13.06 8.19 -5.95
N ALA A 257 13.04 7.00 -5.38
CA ALA A 257 14.22 6.19 -5.15
C ALA A 257 14.55 5.34 -6.38
N MET A 258 15.83 5.29 -6.69
CA MET A 258 16.35 4.54 -7.83
C MET A 258 16.50 3.06 -7.51
N LEU A 259 16.93 2.74 -6.29
CA LEU A 259 17.23 1.39 -5.80
C LEU A 259 16.33 1.04 -4.61
N HIS A 260 16.03 -0.25 -4.43
CA HIS A 260 15.24 -0.77 -3.31
C HIS A 260 15.74 -0.26 -1.95
N ASP A 261 17.01 -0.49 -1.63
CA ASP A 261 17.57 -0.20 -0.31
C ASP A 261 17.67 1.31 -0.01
N GLN A 262 17.70 2.15 -1.04
CA GLN A 262 17.71 3.62 -0.89
C GLN A 262 16.44 4.10 -0.17
N GLY A 263 15.27 3.57 -0.54
CA GLY A 263 14.00 3.90 0.13
C GLY A 263 13.71 3.03 1.34
N HIS A 264 14.03 1.73 1.29
CA HIS A 264 13.70 0.79 2.36
C HIS A 264 14.48 1.06 3.65
N ILE A 265 15.78 1.40 3.57
CA ILE A 265 16.58 1.68 4.76
C ILE A 265 15.99 2.89 5.50
N ALA A 266 15.78 4.01 4.80
CA ALA A 266 15.22 5.23 5.41
C ALA A 266 13.85 4.98 6.03
N THR A 267 12.98 4.25 5.33
CA THR A 267 11.64 3.93 5.81
C THR A 267 11.68 3.02 7.04
N LYS A 268 12.49 1.96 7.03
CA LYS A 268 12.61 1.01 8.15
C LYS A 268 13.28 1.62 9.37
N MET A 269 14.18 2.58 9.21
CA MET A 269 14.74 3.33 10.34
C MET A 269 13.68 4.18 11.05
N LEU A 270 12.73 4.75 10.30
CA LEU A 270 11.62 5.53 10.87
C LEU A 270 10.52 4.64 11.48
N SER A 271 10.26 3.48 10.87
CA SER A 271 9.25 2.53 11.36
C SER A 271 9.74 1.07 11.23
N PRO A 272 10.52 0.59 12.22
CA PRO A 272 11.08 -0.76 12.18
C PRO A 272 10.03 -1.88 12.16
N LYS A 273 8.85 -1.60 12.72
CA LYS A 273 7.75 -2.55 12.90
C LYS A 273 6.73 -2.55 11.76
N GLY A 274 6.90 -1.69 10.75
CA GLY A 274 6.07 -1.72 9.56
C GLY A 274 5.91 -0.34 8.92
N ALA A 275 6.14 -0.30 7.63
CA ALA A 275 5.75 0.81 6.77
C ALA A 275 4.46 0.45 6.03
N THR A 276 3.69 1.46 5.67
CA THR A 276 2.58 1.30 4.75
C THR A 276 3.13 1.11 3.33
N ALA A 277 2.64 0.11 2.61
CA ALA A 277 2.97 -0.14 1.21
C ALA A 277 1.79 0.28 0.33
N LEU A 278 1.92 1.42 -0.37
CA LEU A 278 0.94 1.90 -1.33
C LEU A 278 1.22 1.32 -2.71
N VAL A 279 0.18 0.89 -3.42
CA VAL A 279 0.24 0.60 -4.86
C VAL A 279 0.05 1.92 -5.60
N ALA A 280 1.16 2.57 -5.92
CA ALA A 280 1.18 3.86 -6.56
C ALA A 280 0.97 3.74 -8.08
N GLY A 281 0.31 4.74 -8.66
CA GLY A 281 0.13 4.84 -10.11
C GLY A 281 -1.09 4.10 -10.67
N LEU A 282 -1.89 3.44 -9.85
CA LEU A 282 -3.19 2.93 -10.28
C LEU A 282 -4.30 3.95 -9.96
N PRO A 283 -5.46 3.90 -10.66
CA PRO A 283 -6.51 4.90 -10.53
C PRO A 283 -7.32 4.82 -9.21
N LEU A 284 -6.77 4.25 -8.14
CA LEU A 284 -7.42 4.06 -6.84
C LEU A 284 -6.42 4.21 -5.69
N LEU A 285 -6.92 4.39 -4.46
CA LEU A 285 -6.10 4.33 -3.25
C LEU A 285 -6.09 2.90 -2.70
N PHE A 286 -4.97 2.21 -2.89
CA PHE A 286 -4.75 0.87 -2.35
C PHE A 286 -3.46 0.83 -1.55
N ALA A 287 -3.57 0.35 -0.31
CA ALA A 287 -2.43 0.15 0.57
C ALA A 287 -2.44 -1.26 1.16
N SER A 288 -1.28 -1.70 1.63
CA SER A 288 -1.07 -2.92 2.41
C SER A 288 -0.04 -2.66 3.50
N VAL A 289 0.11 -3.61 4.42
CA VAL A 289 1.22 -3.64 5.38
C VAL A 289 2.41 -4.41 4.82
N GLY A 290 3.62 -4.09 5.31
CA GLY A 290 4.88 -4.71 4.89
C GLY A 290 5.26 -6.02 5.60
N HIS A 291 4.38 -6.61 6.42
CA HIS A 291 4.63 -7.90 7.08
C HIS A 291 3.77 -9.02 6.47
N GLY A 292 4.24 -10.26 6.60
CA GLY A 292 3.55 -11.45 6.07
C GLY A 292 2.41 -11.97 6.96
N ALA A 293 1.81 -13.07 6.52
CA ALA A 293 0.62 -13.70 7.15
C ALA A 293 0.83 -14.31 8.54
N ALA A 294 2.08 -14.47 9.01
CA ALA A 294 2.43 -14.92 10.37
C ALA A 294 1.64 -16.16 10.86
N PHE A 295 1.64 -17.23 10.05
CA PHE A 295 0.87 -18.45 10.29
C PHE A 295 1.05 -19.08 11.68
N ASN A 296 2.23 -18.94 12.30
CA ASN A 296 2.53 -19.48 13.62
C ASN A 296 1.67 -18.89 14.77
N ILE A 297 1.07 -17.72 14.57
CA ILE A 297 0.18 -17.06 15.55
C ILE A 297 -1.25 -16.83 15.03
N ALA A 298 -1.56 -17.29 13.82
CA ALA A 298 -2.87 -17.08 13.19
C ALA A 298 -4.01 -17.66 14.04
N GLY A 299 -5.06 -16.86 14.24
CA GLY A 299 -6.25 -17.25 15.02
C GLY A 299 -6.06 -17.28 16.54
N GLN A 300 -4.87 -16.92 17.05
CA GLN A 300 -4.60 -16.88 18.49
C GLN A 300 -5.05 -15.57 19.14
N GLY A 301 -5.32 -14.52 18.35
CA GLY A 301 -5.77 -13.23 18.85
C GLY A 301 -4.64 -12.34 19.40
N VAL A 302 -3.37 -12.74 19.20
CA VAL A 302 -2.18 -12.07 19.77
C VAL A 302 -1.43 -11.19 18.79
N ALA A 303 -1.82 -11.17 17.50
CA ALA A 303 -1.09 -10.37 16.52
C ALA A 303 -1.22 -8.87 16.78
N ASP A 304 -0.12 -8.14 16.57
CA ASP A 304 -0.06 -6.69 16.67
C ASP A 304 -0.69 -6.05 15.42
N ALA A 305 -1.68 -5.18 15.63
CA ALA A 305 -2.40 -4.48 14.57
C ALA A 305 -1.87 -3.07 14.29
N ALA A 306 -0.79 -2.63 14.95
CA ALA A 306 -0.27 -1.26 14.84
C ALA A 306 0.06 -0.88 13.39
N GLY A 307 0.72 -1.75 12.63
CA GLY A 307 1.07 -1.48 11.23
C GLY A 307 -0.16 -1.26 10.36
N LEU A 308 -1.17 -2.13 10.47
CA LEU A 308 -2.41 -1.98 9.72
C LEU A 308 -3.21 -0.74 10.17
N SER A 309 -3.18 -0.43 11.46
CA SER A 309 -3.82 0.78 12.02
C SER A 309 -3.18 2.06 11.46
N ASP A 310 -1.85 2.14 11.41
CA ASP A 310 -1.11 3.25 10.79
C ASP A 310 -1.50 3.40 9.30
N THR A 311 -1.62 2.28 8.56
CA THR A 311 -2.10 2.29 7.17
C THR A 311 -3.55 2.80 7.05
N LEU A 312 -4.45 2.36 7.93
CA LEU A 312 -5.84 2.83 7.93
C LEU A 312 -5.94 4.32 8.26
N PHE A 313 -5.14 4.82 9.21
CA PHE A 313 -5.10 6.25 9.53
C PHE A 313 -4.59 7.08 8.34
N LEU A 314 -3.55 6.61 7.65
CA LEU A 314 -3.05 7.27 6.45
C LEU A 314 -4.14 7.40 5.37
N LEU A 315 -4.86 6.30 5.11
CA LEU A 315 -5.95 6.28 4.14
C LEU A 315 -7.13 7.13 4.59
N ALA A 316 -7.47 7.12 5.88
CA ALA A 316 -8.55 7.94 6.44
C ALA A 316 -8.26 9.43 6.27
N ASP A 317 -7.03 9.85 6.55
CA ASP A 317 -6.60 11.23 6.35
C ASP A 317 -6.62 11.62 4.86
N ALA A 318 -6.27 10.68 3.97
CA ALA A 318 -6.35 10.88 2.51
C ALA A 318 -7.79 11.02 2.01
N VAL A 319 -8.72 10.21 2.52
CA VAL A 319 -10.15 10.29 2.20
C VAL A 319 -10.76 11.58 2.77
N ALA A 320 -10.36 11.98 3.98
CA ALA A 320 -10.82 13.22 4.60
C ALA A 320 -10.38 14.46 3.81
N ARG A 321 -9.14 14.51 3.30
CA ARG A 321 -8.65 15.62 2.47
C ARG A 321 -9.37 15.76 1.11
N GLN A 322 -9.89 14.67 0.58
CA GLN A 322 -10.69 14.69 -0.66
C GLN A 322 -12.13 15.15 -0.43
N SER A 323 -12.60 15.16 0.82
CA SER A 323 -13.95 15.60 1.16
C SER A 323 -13.99 17.13 1.16
N PRO A 324 -14.79 17.78 0.29
CA PRO A 324 -14.76 19.24 0.08
C PRO A 324 -15.21 20.06 1.29
#